data_AF-A0A1G8MAC8-F1
#
_entry.id   AF-A0A1G8MAC8-F1
#
_cell.length_a   1.000
_cell.length_b   1.000
_cell.length_c   1.000
_cell.angle_alpha   90.00
_cell.angle_beta   90.00
_cell.angle_gamma   90.00
#
_symmetry.space_group_name_H-M   'P 1'
#
loop_
_entity.id
_entity.type
_entity.pdbx_description
1 polymer ?
#
loop_
_entity_poly.entity_id
_entity_poly.type
_entity_poly.pdbx_seq_one_letter_code
_entity_poly.pdbx_strand_id
1 'polypeptide(L)'
;MLNKQIIDFNENLIGLRDFVELIDPFLNEKIEEGDQHIQPIIMSAMLKEVLSNEENIDEKDKDKFIEFQEKITKDLEEKYKEIPEVKFEKKENDSEEKYAIKISHSNNEVSKHLENVKKNRKHIELLYTNSLISALSSVEWFFSQLLHFYYDKHPESAGVQKRTMTLTELKSFGSIEDAEKYLIDIKIDEILRGNFESWITLLKSDLSLGLGYLNDIKDELIEVYQRRNLFVHNGGVVNSIYLSKVSENQRNGISLNDKLTVNKEYLNNAICKLQKAFILIGAELWKKLSPDDTSRGEILGDIVYENLLHSRWDICEGLCFFSLKDAQVHPVDKVIAQINYWLCKKEQGDYKSIEKEIEKADFSDKKEIFQLGLFGLRGETEKIIEILPSVLETKQTNIERLQEFPLLREFRETKEYSEFKKESKFFKEDNMEVITPEIVEKE
;
A
#
# COMPACT_ATOMS: atom_id res chain seq x y z
N MET A 1 0.29 17.58 -18.66
CA MET A 1 0.94 18.30 -17.56
C MET A 1 1.33 17.27 -16.50
N LEU A 2 2.43 17.48 -15.77
CA LEU A 2 2.97 16.46 -14.85
C LEU A 2 2.02 16.18 -13.67
N ASN A 3 1.27 17.18 -13.21
CA ASN A 3 0.21 17.02 -12.20
C ASN A 3 -0.76 15.88 -12.56
N LYS A 4 -1.31 15.89 -13.79
CA LYS A 4 -2.25 14.88 -14.26
C LYS A 4 -1.64 13.49 -14.21
N GLN A 5 -0.37 13.34 -14.61
CA GLN A 5 0.26 12.03 -14.60
C GLN A 5 0.51 11.50 -13.20
N ILE A 6 0.83 12.37 -12.24
CA ILE A 6 0.96 12.00 -10.83
C ILE A 6 -0.39 11.58 -10.27
N ILE A 7 -1.46 12.33 -10.56
CA ILE A 7 -2.83 11.99 -10.15
C ILE A 7 -3.25 10.65 -10.76
N ASP A 8 -3.14 10.49 -12.09
CA ASP A 8 -3.52 9.26 -12.78
C ASP A 8 -2.72 8.05 -12.25
N PHE A 9 -1.43 8.20 -11.94
CA PHE A 9 -0.63 7.16 -11.31
C PHE A 9 -1.12 6.81 -9.90
N ASN A 10 -1.41 7.81 -9.08
CA ASN A 10 -1.95 7.64 -7.73
C ASN A 10 -3.29 6.90 -7.76
N GLU A 11 -4.22 7.34 -8.62
CA GLU A 11 -5.54 6.72 -8.79
C GLU A 11 -5.45 5.27 -9.26
N ASN A 12 -4.52 4.95 -10.15
CA ASN A 12 -4.30 3.56 -10.57
C ASN A 12 -3.88 2.65 -9.39
N LEU A 13 -3.05 3.15 -8.48
CA LEU A 13 -2.63 2.38 -7.30
C LEU A 13 -3.74 2.30 -6.25
N ILE A 14 -4.54 3.35 -6.07
CA ILE A 14 -5.73 3.33 -5.19
C ILE A 14 -6.76 2.35 -5.73
N GLY A 15 -7.15 2.46 -7.00
CA GLY A 15 -8.12 1.55 -7.61
C GLY A 15 -7.68 0.08 -7.57
N LEU A 16 -6.36 -0.18 -7.62
CA LEU A 16 -5.83 -1.52 -7.41
C LEU A 16 -6.05 -2.03 -5.99
N ARG A 17 -5.88 -1.17 -4.98
CA ARG A 17 -6.16 -1.50 -3.58
C ARG A 17 -7.65 -1.74 -3.39
N ASP A 18 -8.49 -0.86 -3.88
CA ASP A 18 -9.95 -0.99 -3.79
C ASP A 18 -10.43 -2.30 -4.41
N PHE A 19 -9.87 -2.68 -5.57
CA PHE A 19 -10.16 -3.96 -6.20
C PHE A 19 -9.77 -5.15 -5.32
N VAL A 20 -8.59 -5.12 -4.70
CA VAL A 20 -8.16 -6.17 -3.77
C VAL A 20 -9.05 -6.20 -2.53
N GLU A 21 -9.33 -5.05 -1.93
CA GLU A 21 -10.16 -4.91 -0.73
C GLU A 21 -11.61 -5.33 -0.96
N LEU A 22 -12.11 -5.22 -2.19
CA LEU A 22 -13.44 -5.70 -2.57
C LEU A 22 -13.48 -7.23 -2.73
N ILE A 23 -12.48 -7.83 -3.39
CA ILE A 23 -12.50 -9.24 -3.76
C ILE A 23 -11.96 -10.15 -2.65
N ASP A 24 -10.98 -9.68 -1.89
CA ASP A 24 -10.30 -10.45 -0.84
C ASP A 24 -11.28 -10.96 0.24
N PRO A 25 -12.18 -10.14 0.83
CA PRO A 25 -13.14 -10.61 1.83
C PRO A 25 -14.08 -11.69 1.28
N PHE A 26 -14.57 -11.52 0.04
CA PHE A 26 -15.45 -12.50 -0.60
C PHE A 26 -14.77 -13.86 -0.78
N LEU A 27 -13.49 -13.88 -1.20
CA LEU A 27 -12.75 -15.14 -1.34
C LEU A 27 -12.46 -15.79 0.02
N ASN A 28 -12.16 -14.99 1.05
CA ASN A 28 -11.96 -15.49 2.40
C ASN A 28 -13.25 -16.05 3.00
N GLU A 29 -14.40 -15.40 2.81
CA GLU A 29 -15.71 -15.94 3.22
C GLU A 29 -15.96 -17.31 2.60
N LYS A 30 -15.63 -17.50 1.31
CA LYS A 30 -15.75 -18.81 0.65
C LYS A 30 -14.76 -19.87 1.15
N ILE A 31 -13.63 -19.46 1.71
CA ILE A 31 -12.71 -20.37 2.40
C ILE A 31 -13.29 -20.74 3.75
N GLU A 32 -13.77 -19.77 4.52
CA GLU A 32 -14.39 -19.98 5.83
C GLU A 32 -15.61 -20.89 5.76
N GLU A 33 -16.50 -20.66 4.78
CA GLU A 33 -17.63 -21.54 4.49
C GLU A 33 -17.16 -22.98 4.29
N GLY A 34 -16.11 -23.23 3.51
CA GLY A 34 -15.58 -24.57 3.28
C GLY A 34 -14.87 -25.17 4.50
N ASP A 35 -14.09 -24.36 5.21
CA ASP A 35 -13.33 -24.77 6.38
C ASP A 35 -14.25 -25.16 7.55
N GLN A 36 -15.44 -24.56 7.69
CA GLN A 36 -16.47 -24.98 8.66
C GLN A 36 -16.92 -26.44 8.48
N HIS A 37 -16.77 -26.99 7.27
CA HIS A 37 -17.08 -28.40 6.98
C HIS A 37 -15.88 -29.33 7.18
N ILE A 38 -14.66 -28.81 7.06
CA ILE A 38 -13.41 -29.58 7.05
C ILE A 38 -12.77 -29.63 8.45
N GLN A 39 -12.74 -28.49 9.15
CA GLN A 39 -12.06 -28.34 10.43
C GLN A 39 -12.55 -29.34 11.50
N PRO A 40 -13.86 -29.61 11.67
CA PRO A 40 -14.31 -30.58 12.67
C PRO A 40 -13.83 -32.01 12.36
N ILE A 41 -13.70 -32.38 11.08
CA ILE A 41 -13.19 -33.68 10.64
C ILE A 41 -11.71 -33.82 10.99
N ILE A 42 -10.91 -32.78 10.69
CA ILE A 42 -9.49 -32.74 11.05
C ILE A 42 -9.31 -32.79 12.58
N MET A 43 -10.09 -31.99 13.31
CA MET A 43 -10.02 -31.94 14.77
C MET A 43 -10.38 -33.28 15.42
N SER A 44 -11.43 -33.95 14.94
CA SER A 44 -11.80 -35.31 15.37
C SER A 44 -10.68 -36.31 15.14
N ALA A 45 -9.99 -36.24 14.00
CA ALA A 45 -8.87 -37.12 13.70
C ALA A 45 -7.63 -36.82 14.57
N MET A 46 -7.31 -35.54 14.80
CA MET A 46 -6.21 -35.15 15.69
C MET A 46 -6.46 -35.61 17.13
N LEU A 47 -7.68 -35.44 17.64
CA LEU A 47 -8.05 -35.89 18.99
C LEU A 47 -7.96 -37.41 19.13
N LYS A 48 -8.39 -38.18 18.13
CA LYS A 48 -8.21 -39.64 18.11
C LYS A 48 -6.74 -40.05 18.19
N GLU A 49 -5.89 -39.42 17.40
CA GLU A 49 -4.44 -39.67 17.37
C GLU A 49 -3.77 -39.33 18.73
N VAL A 50 -4.18 -38.21 19.33
CA VAL A 50 -3.69 -37.77 20.64
C VAL A 50 -4.14 -38.74 21.74
N LEU A 51 -5.41 -39.14 21.74
CA LEU A 51 -5.97 -40.09 22.71
C LEU A 51 -5.37 -41.51 22.56
N SER A 52 -4.99 -41.92 21.35
CA SER A 52 -4.38 -43.23 21.10
C SER A 52 -2.90 -43.32 21.47
N ASN A 53 -2.18 -42.20 21.46
CA ASN A 53 -0.73 -42.20 21.69
C ASN A 53 -0.33 -42.13 23.18
N GLU A 54 -1.27 -41.97 24.13
CA GLU A 54 -1.17 -42.02 25.62
C GLU A 54 0.00 -41.31 26.36
N GLU A 55 1.08 -40.91 25.69
CA GLU A 55 2.37 -40.52 26.30
C GLU A 55 2.42 -39.04 26.75
N ASN A 56 1.40 -38.22 26.50
CA ASN A 56 1.48 -36.76 26.72
C ASN A 56 0.21 -36.08 27.27
N ILE A 57 -0.76 -36.83 27.82
CA ILE A 57 -1.99 -36.23 28.37
C ILE A 57 -2.07 -36.50 29.88
N ASP A 58 -2.21 -35.43 30.67
CA ASP A 58 -2.51 -35.54 32.11
C ASP A 58 -3.85 -36.28 32.31
N GLU A 59 -3.92 -37.22 33.26
CA GLU A 59 -5.11 -38.03 33.55
C GLU A 59 -6.36 -37.17 33.74
N LYS A 60 -6.19 -35.95 34.26
CA LYS A 60 -7.27 -35.01 34.55
C LYS A 60 -7.87 -34.32 33.31
N ASP A 61 -7.15 -34.29 32.20
CA ASP A 61 -7.60 -33.70 30.93
C ASP A 61 -8.01 -34.76 29.90
N LYS A 62 -7.64 -36.03 30.11
CA LYS A 62 -8.05 -37.17 29.28
C LYS A 62 -9.58 -37.30 29.20
N ASP A 63 -10.28 -37.18 30.32
CA ASP A 63 -11.74 -37.25 30.37
C ASP A 63 -12.41 -36.13 29.55
N LYS A 64 -11.85 -34.90 29.60
CA LYS A 64 -12.37 -33.77 28.81
C LYS A 64 -12.15 -33.96 27.31
N PHE A 65 -11.00 -34.52 26.91
CA PHE A 65 -10.74 -34.81 25.50
C PHE A 65 -11.64 -35.92 24.97
N ILE A 66 -11.95 -36.93 25.80
CA ILE A 66 -12.93 -37.98 25.45
C ILE A 66 -14.32 -37.37 25.26
N GLU A 67 -14.80 -36.57 26.22
CA GLU A 67 -16.12 -35.91 26.12
C GLU A 67 -16.20 -35.00 24.88
N PHE A 68 -15.14 -34.24 24.60
CA PHE A 68 -15.08 -33.39 23.42
C PHE A 68 -15.05 -34.19 22.11
N GLN A 69 -14.30 -35.29 22.07
CA GLN A 69 -14.24 -36.20 20.93
C GLN A 69 -15.60 -36.85 20.64
N GLU A 70 -16.33 -37.29 21.68
CA GLU A 70 -17.67 -37.85 21.54
C GLU A 70 -18.64 -36.82 20.96
N LYS A 71 -18.60 -35.59 21.47
CA LYS A 71 -19.43 -34.49 20.97
C LYS A 71 -19.18 -34.19 19.48
N ILE A 72 -17.92 -34.01 19.08
CA ILE A 72 -17.57 -33.75 17.67
C ILE A 72 -17.97 -34.92 16.78
N THR A 73 -17.76 -36.15 17.24
CA THR A 73 -18.11 -37.35 16.47
C THR A 73 -19.61 -37.42 16.23
N LYS A 74 -20.42 -37.16 17.26
CA LYS A 74 -21.88 -37.10 17.13
C LYS A 74 -22.34 -36.03 16.14
N ASP A 75 -21.79 -34.81 16.26
CA ASP A 75 -22.13 -33.71 15.35
C ASP A 75 -21.77 -34.05 13.88
N LEU A 76 -20.65 -34.76 13.67
CA LEU A 76 -20.23 -35.23 12.35
C LEU A 76 -21.12 -36.35 11.79
N GLU A 77 -21.52 -37.31 12.63
CA GLU A 77 -22.42 -38.42 12.25
C GLU A 77 -23.83 -37.92 11.90
N GLU A 78 -24.32 -36.87 12.59
CA GLU A 78 -25.59 -36.22 12.25
C GLU A 78 -25.51 -35.45 10.92
N LYS A 79 -24.35 -34.84 10.63
CA LYS A 79 -24.14 -34.00 9.45
C LYS A 79 -23.76 -34.78 8.19
N TYR A 80 -23.04 -35.89 8.32
CA TYR A 80 -22.48 -36.64 7.19
C TYR A 80 -22.78 -38.14 7.29
N LYS A 81 -23.19 -38.74 6.17
CA LYS A 81 -23.45 -40.19 6.07
C LYS A 81 -22.21 -41.06 6.26
N GLU A 82 -21.04 -40.52 5.91
CA GLU A 82 -19.74 -41.16 6.06
C GLU A 82 -18.70 -40.11 6.41
N ILE A 83 -17.96 -40.32 7.49
CA ILE A 83 -16.86 -39.43 7.90
C ILE A 83 -15.59 -39.90 7.17
N PRO A 84 -14.95 -39.06 6.35
CA PRO A 84 -13.75 -39.47 5.63
C PRO A 84 -12.58 -39.70 6.59
N GLU A 85 -11.73 -40.66 6.22
CA GLU A 85 -10.52 -40.99 6.97
C GLU A 85 -9.48 -39.86 6.78
N VAL A 86 -8.83 -39.46 7.87
CA VAL A 86 -7.77 -38.45 7.86
C VAL A 86 -6.46 -39.10 8.27
N LYS A 87 -5.40 -38.87 7.49
CA LYS A 87 -4.04 -39.35 7.77
C LYS A 87 -3.08 -38.18 7.92
N PHE A 88 -2.23 -38.27 8.93
CA PHE A 88 -1.16 -37.31 9.20
C PHE A 88 0.17 -37.89 8.72
N GLU A 89 0.80 -37.27 7.73
CA GLU A 89 2.13 -37.66 7.23
C GLU A 89 3.18 -36.68 7.73
N LYS A 90 4.22 -37.16 8.42
CA LYS A 90 5.40 -36.33 8.70
C LYS A 90 6.17 -36.05 7.41
N LYS A 91 6.45 -34.79 7.14
CA LYS A 91 7.43 -34.35 6.14
C LYS A 91 8.66 -33.83 6.87
N GLU A 92 9.79 -34.50 6.65
CA GLU A 92 11.10 -33.97 7.03
C GLU A 92 11.52 -32.91 6.01
N ASN A 93 11.72 -31.68 6.48
CA ASN A 93 12.53 -30.65 5.82
C ASN A 93 13.45 -30.07 6.89
N ASP A 94 14.67 -29.69 6.49
CA ASP A 94 15.87 -29.39 7.31
C ASP A 94 15.75 -28.37 8.47
N SER A 95 14.55 -27.91 8.86
CA SER A 95 14.40 -27.03 10.03
C SER A 95 13.03 -27.04 10.73
N GLU A 96 12.00 -27.76 10.25
CA GLU A 96 10.68 -27.83 10.91
C GLU A 96 9.95 -29.16 10.64
N GLU A 97 9.38 -29.81 11.67
CA GLU A 97 8.44 -30.92 11.47
C GLU A 97 7.14 -30.39 10.87
N LYS A 98 6.87 -30.66 9.58
CA LYS A 98 5.59 -30.33 8.95
C LYS A 98 4.73 -31.58 8.81
N TYR A 99 3.49 -31.51 9.29
CA TYR A 99 2.50 -32.57 9.11
C TYR A 99 1.65 -32.27 7.87
N ALA A 100 1.63 -33.18 6.90
CA ALA A 100 0.70 -33.14 5.79
C ALA A 100 -0.57 -33.91 6.15
N ILE A 101 -1.73 -33.26 6.00
CA ILE A 101 -3.04 -33.86 6.27
C ILE A 101 -3.61 -34.38 4.95
N LYS A 102 -3.92 -35.67 4.88
CA LYS A 102 -4.61 -36.30 3.75
C LYS A 102 -5.99 -36.76 4.19
N ILE A 103 -7.02 -36.33 3.46
CA ILE A 103 -8.41 -36.73 3.70
C ILE A 103 -8.87 -37.64 2.56
N SER A 104 -9.50 -38.77 2.89
CA SER A 104 -10.03 -39.70 1.89
C SER A 104 -11.15 -39.06 1.06
N HIS A 105 -11.28 -39.50 -0.20
CA HIS A 105 -12.34 -39.03 -1.10
C HIS A 105 -13.63 -39.86 -0.95
N SER A 106 -13.83 -40.52 0.21
CA SER A 106 -14.99 -41.40 0.38
C SER A 106 -16.30 -40.64 0.56
N ASN A 107 -16.24 -39.37 1.00
CA ASN A 107 -17.38 -38.48 1.06
C ASN A 107 -17.31 -37.38 -0.02
N ASN A 108 -18.26 -37.41 -0.96
CA ASN A 108 -18.35 -36.44 -2.06
C ASN A 108 -18.62 -35.00 -1.61
N GLU A 109 -19.37 -34.78 -0.52
CA GLU A 109 -19.67 -33.44 -0.01
C GLU A 109 -18.41 -32.81 0.60
N VAL A 110 -17.72 -33.55 1.47
CA VAL A 110 -16.45 -33.10 2.07
C VAL A 110 -15.38 -32.86 1.00
N SER A 111 -15.30 -33.75 0.00
CA SER A 111 -14.37 -33.58 -1.13
C SER A 111 -14.62 -32.29 -1.91
N LYS A 112 -15.89 -31.92 -2.14
CA LYS A 112 -16.25 -30.64 -2.77
C LYS A 112 -15.82 -29.45 -1.91
N HIS A 113 -16.02 -29.49 -0.59
CA HIS A 113 -15.56 -28.41 0.29
C HIS A 113 -14.03 -28.27 0.25
N LEU A 114 -13.28 -29.38 0.27
CA LEU A 114 -11.82 -29.37 0.15
C LEU A 114 -11.34 -28.78 -1.18
N GLU A 115 -11.96 -29.18 -2.29
CA GLU A 115 -11.66 -28.63 -3.61
C GLU A 115 -11.97 -27.13 -3.68
N ASN A 116 -13.09 -26.70 -3.12
CA ASN A 116 -13.49 -25.29 -3.06
C ASN A 116 -12.50 -24.44 -2.25
N VAL A 117 -12.12 -24.88 -1.05
CA VAL A 117 -11.11 -24.19 -0.24
C VAL A 117 -9.78 -24.08 -0.99
N LYS A 118 -9.31 -25.19 -1.57
CA LYS A 118 -8.06 -25.20 -2.36
C LYS A 118 -8.14 -24.27 -3.57
N LYS A 119 -9.27 -24.22 -4.26
CA LYS A 119 -9.52 -23.34 -5.41
C LYS A 119 -9.50 -21.87 -4.98
N ASN A 120 -10.20 -21.52 -3.91
CA ASN A 120 -10.28 -20.14 -3.43
C ASN A 120 -8.93 -19.64 -2.88
N ARG A 121 -8.15 -20.49 -2.18
CA ARG A 121 -6.77 -20.14 -1.80
C ARG A 121 -5.89 -19.81 -3.00
N LYS A 122 -6.00 -20.59 -4.08
CA LYS A 122 -5.31 -20.28 -5.36
C LYS A 122 -5.81 -18.98 -5.98
N HIS A 123 -7.11 -18.69 -5.90
CA HIS A 123 -7.65 -17.43 -6.40
C HIS A 123 -7.12 -16.22 -5.62
N ILE A 124 -6.97 -16.32 -4.30
CA ILE A 124 -6.34 -15.28 -3.47
C ILE A 124 -4.87 -15.08 -3.87
N GLU A 125 -4.11 -16.16 -4.01
CA GLU A 125 -2.71 -16.09 -4.46
C GLU A 125 -2.60 -15.41 -5.84
N LEU A 126 -3.49 -15.75 -6.77
CA LEU A 126 -3.56 -15.13 -8.09
C LEU A 126 -3.97 -13.66 -8.03
N LEU A 127 -4.94 -13.31 -7.17
CA LEU A 127 -5.36 -11.92 -6.94
C LEU A 127 -4.15 -11.08 -6.54
N TYR A 128 -3.43 -11.48 -5.49
CA TYR A 128 -2.30 -10.69 -5.00
C TYR A 128 -1.12 -10.66 -5.98
N THR A 129 -0.82 -11.79 -6.62
CA THR A 129 0.26 -11.87 -7.60
C THR A 129 -0.01 -10.98 -8.81
N ASN A 130 -1.23 -11.03 -9.35
CA ASN A 130 -1.61 -10.19 -10.49
C ASN A 130 -1.69 -8.72 -10.09
N SER A 131 -2.13 -8.40 -8.86
CA SER A 131 -2.09 -7.04 -8.38
C SER A 131 -0.67 -6.50 -8.27
N LEU A 132 0.29 -7.29 -7.78
CA LEU A 132 1.70 -6.89 -7.77
C LEU A 132 2.23 -6.62 -9.18
N ILE A 133 1.90 -7.49 -10.14
CA ILE A 133 2.28 -7.31 -11.55
C ILE A 133 1.68 -6.00 -12.09
N SER A 134 0.38 -5.76 -11.87
CA SER A 134 -0.30 -4.55 -12.32
C SER A 134 0.28 -3.29 -11.71
N ALA A 135 0.62 -3.28 -10.42
CA ALA A 135 1.26 -2.14 -9.76
C ALA A 135 2.60 -1.76 -10.43
N LEU A 136 3.41 -2.77 -10.78
CA LEU A 136 4.69 -2.57 -11.47
C LEU A 136 4.50 -2.11 -12.91
N SER A 137 3.48 -2.61 -13.60
CA SER A 137 3.11 -2.13 -14.94
C SER A 137 2.68 -0.66 -14.89
N SER A 138 1.91 -0.24 -13.87
CA SER A 138 1.54 1.16 -13.66
C SER A 138 2.77 2.04 -13.39
N VAL A 139 3.76 1.52 -12.65
CA VAL A 139 5.06 2.18 -12.43
C VAL A 139 5.85 2.32 -13.73
N GLU A 140 5.96 1.26 -14.53
CA GLU A 140 6.65 1.28 -15.84
C GLU A 140 6.02 2.29 -16.79
N TRP A 141 4.68 2.30 -16.86
CA TRP A 141 3.94 3.28 -17.64
C TRP A 141 4.15 4.70 -17.15
N PHE A 142 3.99 4.96 -15.86
CA PHE A 142 4.21 6.30 -15.30
C PHE A 142 5.65 6.77 -15.50
N PHE A 143 6.64 5.89 -15.30
CA PHE A 143 8.04 6.21 -15.55
C PHE A 143 8.31 6.55 -17.01
N SER A 144 7.72 5.80 -17.96
CA SER A 144 7.75 6.13 -19.39
C SER A 144 7.25 7.55 -19.65
N GLN A 145 6.10 7.91 -19.06
CA GLN A 145 5.53 9.24 -19.20
C GLN A 145 6.44 10.33 -18.62
N LEU A 146 7.08 10.10 -17.47
CA LEU A 146 8.06 11.03 -16.91
C LEU A 146 9.26 11.24 -17.85
N LEU A 147 9.76 10.17 -18.47
CA LEU A 147 10.86 10.26 -19.44
C LEU A 147 10.44 11.03 -20.69
N HIS A 148 9.23 10.82 -21.20
CA HIS A 148 8.67 11.62 -22.30
C HIS A 148 8.58 13.10 -21.92
N PHE A 149 8.05 13.43 -20.74
CA PHE A 149 7.99 14.82 -20.28
C PHE A 149 9.35 15.52 -20.24
N TYR A 150 10.42 14.77 -19.94
CA TYR A 150 11.77 15.28 -19.93
C TYR A 150 12.38 15.36 -21.33
N TYR A 151 12.40 14.26 -22.09
CA TYR A 151 13.07 14.18 -23.38
C TYR A 151 12.36 14.93 -24.50
N ASP A 152 11.04 15.11 -24.45
CA ASP A 152 10.33 15.95 -25.42
C ASP A 152 10.71 17.43 -25.29
N LYS A 153 11.12 17.87 -24.08
CA LYS A 153 11.65 19.23 -23.82
C LYS A 153 13.17 19.33 -24.01
N HIS A 154 13.87 18.22 -23.91
CA HIS A 154 15.33 18.11 -23.98
C HIS A 154 15.78 16.98 -24.92
N PRO A 155 15.40 17.01 -26.20
CA PRO A 155 15.67 15.90 -27.13
C PRO A 155 17.16 15.64 -27.34
N GLU A 156 18.01 16.66 -27.21
CA GLU A 156 19.47 16.51 -27.21
C GLU A 156 19.96 15.56 -26.11
N SER A 157 19.28 15.53 -24.96
CA SER A 157 19.62 14.67 -23.83
C SER A 157 19.21 13.22 -24.05
N ALA A 158 18.27 12.93 -24.95
CA ALA A 158 17.97 11.58 -25.40
C ALA A 158 19.06 11.00 -26.34
N GLY A 159 20.04 11.82 -26.74
CA GLY A 159 21.12 11.43 -27.63
C GLY A 159 20.65 11.24 -29.08
N VAL A 160 19.52 11.84 -29.45
CA VAL A 160 18.92 11.78 -30.80
C VAL A 160 19.96 12.11 -31.87
N GLN A 161 20.80 13.12 -31.65
CA GLN A 161 21.84 13.55 -32.61
C GLN A 161 22.96 12.52 -32.85
N LYS A 162 23.13 11.55 -31.94
CA LYS A 162 24.12 10.47 -32.07
C LYS A 162 23.54 9.21 -32.73
N ARG A 163 22.21 9.14 -32.89
CA ARG A 163 21.54 8.00 -33.51
C ARG A 163 21.53 8.15 -35.03
N THR A 164 21.81 7.05 -35.71
CA THR A 164 21.76 6.97 -37.19
C THR A 164 20.46 6.30 -37.62
N MET A 165 19.85 6.80 -38.69
CA MET A 165 18.67 6.21 -39.31
C MET A 165 18.90 6.04 -40.81
N THR A 166 18.36 4.98 -41.39
CA THR A 166 18.45 4.74 -42.83
C THR A 166 17.55 5.70 -43.61
N LEU A 167 17.88 5.97 -44.87
CA LEU A 167 17.01 6.78 -45.75
C LEU A 167 15.62 6.15 -45.93
N THR A 168 15.54 4.81 -45.88
CA THR A 168 14.26 4.07 -46.00
C THR A 168 13.36 4.34 -44.80
N GLU A 169 13.91 4.28 -43.58
CA GLU A 169 13.18 4.63 -42.34
C GLU A 169 12.80 6.11 -42.34
N LEU A 170 13.71 7.01 -42.70
CA LEU A 170 13.43 8.45 -42.75
C LEU A 170 12.23 8.78 -43.66
N LYS A 171 12.14 8.10 -44.82
CA LYS A 171 11.03 8.28 -45.77
C LYS A 171 9.69 7.75 -45.26
N SER A 172 9.67 6.95 -44.19
CA SER A 172 8.43 6.44 -43.59
C SER A 172 7.76 7.44 -42.65
N PHE A 173 8.48 8.47 -42.21
CA PHE A 173 7.97 9.52 -41.34
C PHE A 173 7.38 10.69 -42.12
N GLY A 174 6.33 11.32 -41.58
CA GLY A 174 5.66 12.47 -42.21
C GLY A 174 6.45 13.78 -42.06
N SER A 175 7.34 13.85 -41.06
CA SER A 175 8.12 15.03 -40.72
C SER A 175 9.42 14.66 -40.00
N ILE A 176 10.32 15.64 -39.83
CA ILE A 176 11.55 15.45 -39.04
C ILE A 176 11.19 15.30 -37.56
N GLU A 177 10.18 16.02 -37.11
CA GLU A 177 9.65 15.97 -35.75
C GLU A 177 9.10 14.57 -35.41
N ASP A 178 8.46 13.89 -36.37
CA ASP A 178 8.00 12.51 -36.20
C ASP A 178 9.18 11.53 -36.08
N ALA A 179 10.24 11.75 -36.86
CA ALA A 179 11.46 10.95 -36.75
C ALA A 179 12.19 11.18 -35.42
N GLU A 180 12.20 12.41 -34.91
CA GLU A 180 12.78 12.75 -33.62
C GLU A 180 12.02 12.08 -32.46
N LYS A 181 10.69 12.15 -32.47
CA LYS A 181 9.84 11.44 -31.49
C LYS A 181 10.09 9.94 -31.51
N TYR A 182 10.19 9.33 -32.69
CA TYR A 182 10.52 7.92 -32.80
C TYR A 182 11.87 7.56 -32.17
N LEU A 183 12.88 8.40 -32.33
CA LEU A 183 14.19 8.18 -31.69
C LEU A 183 14.13 8.33 -30.17
N ILE A 184 13.28 9.22 -29.65
CA ILE A 184 12.97 9.33 -28.21
C ILE A 184 12.27 8.05 -27.73
N ASP A 185 11.27 7.55 -28.45
CA ASP A 185 10.54 6.31 -28.12
C ASP A 185 11.51 5.13 -27.98
N ILE A 186 12.45 4.96 -28.93
CA ILE A 186 13.46 3.89 -28.85
C ILE A 186 14.33 4.08 -27.60
N LYS A 187 14.77 5.31 -27.32
CA LYS A 187 15.60 5.58 -26.12
C LYS A 187 14.86 5.23 -24.84
N ILE A 188 13.57 5.55 -24.76
CA ILE A 188 12.74 5.25 -23.59
C ILE A 188 12.52 3.75 -23.45
N ASP A 189 12.22 3.03 -24.54
CA ASP A 189 12.09 1.56 -24.53
C ASP A 189 13.40 0.88 -24.06
N GLU A 190 14.56 1.34 -24.52
CA GLU A 190 15.86 0.86 -24.04
C GLU A 190 16.06 1.07 -22.54
N ILE A 191 15.62 2.23 -22.00
CA ILE A 191 15.69 2.51 -20.56
C ILE A 191 14.75 1.58 -19.80
N LEU A 192 13.50 1.42 -20.25
CA LEU A 192 12.49 0.60 -19.56
C LEU A 192 12.86 -0.89 -19.52
N ARG A 193 13.59 -1.40 -20.52
CA ARG A 193 14.16 -2.75 -20.50
C ARG A 193 15.34 -2.93 -19.55
N GLY A 194 15.89 -1.82 -19.04
CA GLY A 194 16.94 -1.82 -18.02
C GLY A 194 16.48 -2.38 -16.68
N ASN A 195 17.40 -2.40 -15.71
CA ASN A 195 17.07 -2.75 -14.33
C ASN A 195 16.74 -1.49 -13.51
N PHE A 196 16.12 -1.70 -12.35
CA PHE A 196 15.70 -0.60 -11.48
C PHE A 196 16.87 0.31 -11.05
N GLU A 197 18.05 -0.27 -10.85
CA GLU A 197 19.27 0.45 -10.51
C GLU A 197 19.71 1.40 -11.62
N SER A 198 19.56 0.97 -12.88
CA SER A 198 19.82 1.83 -14.04
C SER A 198 18.85 3.01 -14.11
N TRP A 199 17.59 2.80 -13.74
CA TRP A 199 16.60 3.88 -13.66
C TRP A 199 16.99 4.91 -12.59
N ILE A 200 17.33 4.47 -11.38
CA ILE A 200 17.79 5.37 -10.31
C ILE A 200 19.04 6.14 -10.76
N THR A 201 19.97 5.46 -11.42
CA THR A 201 21.22 6.07 -11.90
C THR A 201 20.94 7.14 -12.95
N LEU A 202 20.04 6.87 -13.89
CA LEU A 202 19.59 7.82 -14.90
C LEU A 202 18.90 9.03 -14.26
N LEU A 203 17.96 8.81 -13.34
CA LEU A 203 17.24 9.89 -12.68
C LEU A 203 18.19 10.80 -11.87
N LYS A 204 19.18 10.21 -11.20
CA LYS A 204 20.15 10.95 -10.39
C LYS A 204 21.23 11.64 -11.22
N SER A 205 21.73 11.01 -12.27
CA SER A 205 22.91 11.50 -13.01
C SER A 205 22.49 12.32 -14.21
N ASP A 206 21.69 11.73 -15.10
CA ASP A 206 21.31 12.33 -16.38
C ASP A 206 20.24 13.41 -16.15
N LEU A 207 19.23 13.10 -15.31
CA LEU A 207 18.16 14.05 -14.97
C LEU A 207 18.47 14.87 -13.72
N SER A 208 19.58 14.62 -13.02
CA SER A 208 20.05 15.40 -11.86
C SER A 208 18.98 15.63 -10.77
N LEU A 209 18.17 14.62 -10.45
CA LEU A 209 17.10 14.71 -9.45
C LEU A 209 17.59 14.41 -8.02
N GLY A 210 16.94 15.02 -7.02
CA GLY A 210 17.21 14.80 -5.60
C GLY A 210 16.54 13.54 -5.07
N LEU A 211 17.20 12.38 -5.17
CA LEU A 211 16.60 11.08 -4.81
C LEU A 211 17.04 10.51 -3.45
N GLY A 212 17.37 11.37 -2.49
CA GLY A 212 17.90 10.94 -1.19
C GLY A 212 16.98 9.98 -0.43
N TYR A 213 15.66 10.17 -0.58
CA TYR A 213 14.62 9.35 0.04
C TYR A 213 14.55 7.91 -0.48
N LEU A 214 15.18 7.59 -1.62
CA LEU A 214 15.21 6.22 -2.15
C LEU A 214 16.25 5.36 -1.45
N ASN A 215 17.26 5.95 -0.80
CA ASN A 215 18.39 5.18 -0.26
C ASN A 215 17.93 4.11 0.74
N ASP A 216 16.93 4.43 1.57
CA ASP A 216 16.47 3.54 2.64
C ASP A 216 15.57 2.40 2.11
N ILE A 217 14.91 2.61 0.98
CA ILE A 217 13.94 1.66 0.39
C ILE A 217 14.42 1.00 -0.90
N LYS A 218 15.64 1.33 -1.36
CA LYS A 218 16.16 0.92 -2.67
C LYS A 218 16.20 -0.60 -2.82
N ASP A 219 16.76 -1.30 -1.83
CA ASP A 219 16.91 -2.75 -1.87
C ASP A 219 15.54 -3.46 -1.94
N GLU A 220 14.55 -2.93 -1.24
CA GLU A 220 13.19 -3.45 -1.20
C GLU A 220 12.48 -3.23 -2.54
N LEU A 221 12.66 -2.07 -3.18
CA LEU A 221 12.13 -1.79 -4.51
C LEU A 221 12.76 -2.71 -5.58
N ILE A 222 14.08 -2.96 -5.48
CA ILE A 222 14.77 -3.92 -6.35
C ILE A 222 14.19 -5.31 -6.16
N GLU A 223 13.99 -5.75 -4.92
CA GLU A 223 13.41 -7.06 -4.62
C GLU A 223 11.99 -7.19 -5.18
N VAL A 224 11.14 -6.19 -4.98
CA VAL A 224 9.79 -6.14 -5.52
C VAL A 224 9.80 -6.27 -7.05
N TYR A 225 10.71 -5.57 -7.73
CA TYR A 225 10.88 -5.67 -9.19
C TYR A 225 11.35 -7.06 -9.61
N GLN A 226 12.33 -7.66 -8.93
CA GLN A 226 12.82 -9.01 -9.25
C GLN A 226 11.78 -10.09 -8.95
N ARG A 227 11.00 -9.94 -7.87
CA ARG A 227 9.91 -10.87 -7.54
C ARG A 227 8.82 -10.85 -8.60
N ARG A 228 8.44 -9.66 -9.10
CA ARG A 228 7.55 -9.52 -10.26
C ARG A 228 8.11 -10.29 -11.47
N ASN A 229 9.40 -10.14 -11.76
CA ASN A 229 10.02 -10.86 -12.89
C ASN A 229 9.96 -12.38 -12.72
N LEU A 230 10.09 -12.90 -11.50
CA LEU A 230 9.89 -14.34 -11.24
C LEU A 230 8.46 -14.78 -11.55
N PHE A 231 7.45 -13.99 -11.17
CA PHE A 231 6.07 -14.33 -11.48
C PHE A 231 5.77 -14.31 -12.97
N VAL A 232 6.31 -13.33 -13.71
CA VAL A 232 6.09 -13.20 -15.15
C VAL A 232 6.86 -14.25 -15.96
N HIS A 233 8.11 -14.53 -15.61
CA HIS A 233 9.01 -15.31 -16.47
C HIS A 233 9.39 -16.69 -15.92
N ASN A 234 9.15 -16.97 -14.64
CA ASN A 234 9.59 -18.21 -14.00
C ASN A 234 8.54 -18.81 -13.05
N GLY A 235 7.26 -18.44 -13.19
CA GLY A 235 6.15 -18.99 -12.40
C GLY A 235 6.30 -18.84 -10.87
N GLY A 236 7.04 -17.83 -10.43
CA GLY A 236 7.35 -17.54 -9.03
C GLY A 236 8.49 -18.37 -8.43
N VAL A 237 9.21 -19.16 -9.24
CA VAL A 237 10.31 -20.01 -8.77
C VAL A 237 11.63 -19.22 -8.73
N VAL A 238 12.35 -19.29 -7.61
CA VAL A 238 13.62 -18.61 -7.43
C VAL A 238 14.70 -19.22 -8.31
N ASN A 239 15.42 -18.39 -9.06
CA ASN A 239 16.56 -18.78 -9.89
C ASN A 239 17.83 -18.00 -9.50
N SER A 240 18.96 -18.37 -10.10
CA SER A 240 20.25 -17.71 -9.85
C SER A 240 20.25 -16.22 -10.21
N ILE A 241 19.44 -15.79 -11.19
CA ILE A 241 19.32 -14.38 -11.58
C ILE A 241 18.71 -13.57 -10.45
N TYR A 242 17.61 -14.02 -9.84
CA TYR A 242 17.01 -13.36 -8.68
C TYR A 242 18.00 -13.26 -7.53
N LEU A 243 18.66 -14.37 -7.17
CA LEU A 243 19.65 -14.38 -6.10
C LEU A 243 20.86 -13.46 -6.39
N SER A 244 21.24 -13.29 -7.65
CA SER A 244 22.36 -12.39 -8.01
C SER A 244 22.02 -10.90 -7.91
N LYS A 245 20.73 -10.54 -8.02
CA LYS A 245 20.27 -9.14 -8.10
C LYS A 245 19.70 -8.62 -6.80
N VAL A 246 19.05 -9.47 -6.02
CA VAL A 246 18.46 -9.07 -4.75
C VAL A 246 19.56 -9.07 -3.67
N SER A 247 19.56 -8.09 -2.78
CA SER A 247 20.52 -7.99 -1.68
C SER A 247 20.30 -9.08 -0.61
N GLU A 248 21.30 -9.36 0.23
CA GLU A 248 21.23 -10.46 1.22
C GLU A 248 20.16 -10.20 2.30
N ASN A 249 20.03 -8.95 2.77
CA ASN A 249 18.98 -8.52 3.72
C ASN A 249 17.56 -8.80 3.23
N GLN A 250 17.33 -8.84 1.91
CA GLN A 250 16.02 -9.08 1.30
C GLN A 250 15.80 -10.56 0.92
N ARG A 251 16.78 -11.44 1.16
CA ARG A 251 16.73 -12.88 0.83
C ARG A 251 16.71 -13.81 2.03
N ASN A 252 16.46 -13.29 3.23
CA ASN A 252 16.38 -14.10 4.44
C ASN A 252 15.33 -15.21 4.28
N GLY A 253 15.78 -16.47 4.39
CA GLY A 253 14.91 -17.64 4.23
C GLY A 253 14.51 -17.98 2.79
N ILE A 254 15.17 -17.40 1.78
CA ILE A 254 14.90 -17.66 0.36
C ILE A 254 16.07 -18.43 -0.28
N SER A 255 15.78 -19.61 -0.82
CA SER A 255 16.75 -20.52 -1.46
C SER A 255 16.44 -20.75 -2.94
N LEU A 256 17.42 -21.31 -3.66
CA LEU A 256 17.26 -21.69 -5.07
C LEU A 256 16.13 -22.72 -5.23
N ASN A 257 15.28 -22.53 -6.25
CA ASN A 257 14.09 -23.33 -6.54
C ASN A 257 12.91 -23.18 -5.57
N ASP A 258 13.01 -22.29 -4.57
CA ASP A 258 11.85 -21.97 -3.74
C ASP A 258 10.74 -21.34 -4.58
N LYS A 259 9.49 -21.64 -4.23
CA LYS A 259 8.34 -20.99 -4.85
C LYS A 259 7.86 -19.86 -3.96
N LEU A 260 8.10 -18.63 -4.41
CA LEU A 260 7.65 -17.43 -3.73
C LEU A 260 6.15 -17.23 -3.92
N THR A 261 5.52 -16.65 -2.92
CA THR A 261 4.12 -16.21 -2.96
C THR A 261 4.04 -14.72 -2.61
N VAL A 262 2.87 -14.13 -2.85
CA VAL A 262 2.51 -12.79 -2.42
C VAL A 262 1.37 -12.95 -1.42
N ASN A 263 1.51 -12.39 -0.22
CA ASN A 263 0.42 -12.25 0.73
C ASN A 263 -0.06 -10.79 0.76
N LYS A 264 -1.18 -10.52 1.45
CA LYS A 264 -1.78 -9.19 1.55
C LYS A 264 -0.81 -8.14 2.10
N GLU A 265 -0.08 -8.50 3.15
CA GLU A 265 0.88 -7.59 3.81
C GLU A 265 2.02 -7.20 2.86
N TYR A 266 2.64 -8.18 2.21
CA TYR A 266 3.68 -7.94 1.21
C TYR A 266 3.16 -7.04 0.09
N LEU A 267 1.97 -7.34 -0.47
CA LEU A 267 1.39 -6.55 -1.55
C LEU A 267 1.17 -5.09 -1.11
N ASN A 268 0.57 -4.89 0.07
CA ASN A 268 0.32 -3.56 0.59
C ASN A 268 1.60 -2.77 0.81
N ASN A 269 2.62 -3.42 1.38
CA ASN A 269 3.93 -2.82 1.60
C ASN A 269 4.64 -2.48 0.28
N ALA A 270 4.55 -3.35 -0.72
CA ALA A 270 5.09 -3.09 -2.05
C ALA A 270 4.40 -1.88 -2.70
N ILE A 271 3.07 -1.84 -2.72
CA ILE A 271 2.32 -0.70 -3.28
C ILE A 271 2.66 0.60 -2.54
N CYS A 272 2.78 0.58 -1.19
CA CYS A 272 3.14 1.78 -0.43
C CYS A 272 4.52 2.34 -0.86
N LYS A 273 5.53 1.47 -0.96
CA LYS A 273 6.89 1.86 -1.36
C LYS A 273 6.93 2.39 -2.78
N LEU A 274 6.22 1.74 -3.72
CA LEU A 274 6.14 2.16 -5.11
C LEU A 274 5.44 3.52 -5.23
N GLN A 275 4.30 3.70 -4.55
CA GLN A 275 3.54 4.95 -4.53
C GLN A 275 4.40 6.11 -4.02
N LYS A 276 5.01 5.96 -2.84
CA LYS A 276 5.90 6.97 -2.26
C LYS A 276 7.06 7.30 -3.20
N ALA A 277 7.79 6.29 -3.65
CA ALA A 277 8.98 6.46 -4.48
C ALA A 277 8.66 7.21 -5.79
N PHE A 278 7.65 6.73 -6.53
CA PHE A 278 7.38 7.26 -7.86
C PHE A 278 6.66 8.60 -7.83
N ILE A 279 5.76 8.85 -6.87
CA ILE A 279 5.17 10.20 -6.70
C ILE A 279 6.27 11.22 -6.38
N LEU A 280 7.21 10.89 -5.49
CA LEU A 280 8.34 11.79 -5.18
C LEU A 280 9.27 11.99 -6.39
N ILE A 281 9.51 10.95 -7.21
CA ILE A 281 10.28 11.10 -8.46
C ILE A 281 9.56 12.05 -9.42
N GLY A 282 8.23 11.88 -9.57
CA GLY A 282 7.40 12.77 -10.38
C GLY A 282 7.41 14.21 -9.86
N ALA A 283 7.35 14.39 -8.54
CA ALA A 283 7.39 15.71 -7.88
C ALA A 283 8.75 16.40 -8.05
N GLU A 284 9.87 15.68 -7.89
CA GLU A 284 11.23 16.17 -8.17
C GLU A 284 11.38 16.60 -9.63
N LEU A 285 10.89 15.79 -10.57
CA LEU A 285 10.92 16.14 -12.00
C LEU A 285 10.04 17.35 -12.29
N TRP A 286 8.85 17.43 -11.69
CA TRP A 286 7.94 18.56 -11.84
C TRP A 286 8.56 19.85 -11.31
N LYS A 287 9.15 19.82 -10.11
CA LYS A 287 9.91 20.94 -9.55
C LYS A 287 11.05 21.38 -10.46
N LYS A 288 11.76 20.44 -11.10
CA LYS A 288 12.83 20.74 -12.04
C LYS A 288 12.33 21.39 -13.34
N LEU A 289 11.29 20.84 -13.94
CA LEU A 289 10.79 21.26 -15.26
C LEU A 289 9.81 22.44 -15.22
N SER A 290 9.23 22.72 -14.05
CA SER A 290 8.27 23.81 -13.84
C SER A 290 8.40 24.32 -12.39
N PRO A 291 9.53 24.97 -12.06
CA PRO A 291 9.81 25.41 -10.69
C PRO A 291 8.74 26.36 -10.15
N ASP A 292 8.29 27.30 -10.97
CA ASP A 292 7.32 28.35 -10.60
C ASP A 292 5.87 27.84 -10.45
N ASP A 293 5.62 26.55 -10.72
CA ASP A 293 4.31 25.94 -10.56
C ASP A 293 4.04 25.59 -9.08
N THR A 294 3.26 26.44 -8.43
CA THR A 294 2.93 26.33 -7.00
C THR A 294 1.85 25.27 -6.72
N SER A 295 1.10 24.83 -7.74
CA SER A 295 0.01 23.84 -7.59
C SER A 295 0.50 22.46 -7.15
N ARG A 296 1.83 22.22 -7.16
CA ARG A 296 2.45 21.04 -6.55
C ARG A 296 2.02 20.82 -5.11
N GLY A 297 1.95 21.89 -4.32
CA GLY A 297 1.62 21.80 -2.90
C GLY A 297 0.26 21.17 -2.66
N GLU A 298 -0.74 21.73 -3.34
CA GLU A 298 -2.13 21.29 -3.35
C GLU A 298 -2.29 19.85 -3.82
N ILE A 299 -1.75 19.50 -5.01
CA ILE A 299 -1.87 18.14 -5.56
C ILE A 299 -1.22 17.08 -4.65
N LEU A 300 -0.05 17.39 -4.08
CA LEU A 300 0.57 16.48 -3.10
C LEU A 300 -0.21 16.44 -1.79
N GLY A 301 -0.83 17.56 -1.39
CA GLY A 301 -1.71 17.68 -0.23
C GLY A 301 -2.94 16.77 -0.32
N ASP A 302 -3.60 16.73 -1.49
CA ASP A 302 -4.73 15.84 -1.74
C ASP A 302 -4.35 14.37 -1.63
N ILE A 303 -3.21 14.00 -2.23
CA ILE A 303 -2.67 12.63 -2.14
C ILE A 303 -2.33 12.28 -0.69
N VAL A 304 -1.75 13.22 0.06
CA VAL A 304 -1.50 13.04 1.50
C VAL A 304 -2.80 12.83 2.25
N TYR A 305 -3.83 13.64 2.00
CA TYR A 305 -5.11 13.53 2.70
C TYR A 305 -5.71 12.14 2.56
N GLU A 306 -5.82 11.63 1.33
CA GLU A 306 -6.34 10.28 1.07
C GLU A 306 -5.51 9.21 1.79
N ASN A 307 -4.18 9.28 1.72
CA ASN A 307 -3.33 8.30 2.39
C ASN A 307 -3.37 8.39 3.93
N LEU A 308 -3.65 9.57 4.52
CA LEU A 308 -3.87 9.72 5.96
C LEU A 308 -5.13 8.97 6.40
N LEU A 309 -6.23 9.05 5.65
CA LEU A 309 -7.48 8.34 5.98
C LEU A 309 -7.25 6.83 6.08
N HIS A 310 -6.34 6.29 5.27
CA HIS A 310 -5.96 4.87 5.27
C HIS A 310 -4.75 4.54 6.15
N SER A 311 -4.32 5.45 7.02
CA SER A 311 -3.16 5.26 7.93
C SER A 311 -1.85 4.90 7.23
N ARG A 312 -1.64 5.37 6.00
CA ARG A 312 -0.43 5.11 5.19
C ARG A 312 0.66 6.15 5.48
N TRP A 313 1.08 6.19 6.74
CA TRP A 313 1.92 7.26 7.31
C TRP A 313 3.24 7.48 6.57
N ASP A 314 3.90 6.40 6.12
CA ASP A 314 5.22 6.50 5.46
C ASP A 314 5.16 7.25 4.11
N ILE A 315 4.07 7.09 3.35
CA ILE A 315 3.82 7.85 2.12
C ILE A 315 3.62 9.32 2.48
N CYS A 316 2.70 9.59 3.41
CA CYS A 316 2.34 10.93 3.84
C CYS A 316 3.55 11.71 4.37
N GLU A 317 4.35 11.09 5.24
CA GLU A 317 5.57 11.68 5.79
C GLU A 317 6.52 12.14 4.68
N GLY A 318 6.78 11.27 3.69
CA GLY A 318 7.67 11.58 2.58
C GLY A 318 7.17 12.74 1.71
N LEU A 319 5.88 12.73 1.36
CA LEU A 319 5.27 13.79 0.54
C LEU A 319 5.21 15.12 1.29
N CYS A 320 4.82 15.12 2.58
CA CYS A 320 4.83 16.31 3.40
C CYS A 320 6.25 16.89 3.55
N PHE A 321 7.25 16.03 3.80
CA PHE A 321 8.64 16.46 3.90
C PHE A 321 9.13 17.10 2.60
N PHE A 322 8.79 16.54 1.44
CA PHE A 322 9.09 17.14 0.14
C PHE A 322 8.47 18.54 0.01
N SER A 323 7.17 18.68 0.30
CA SER A 323 6.45 19.96 0.22
C SER A 323 7.03 21.02 1.16
N LEU A 324 7.47 20.63 2.36
CA LEU A 324 8.15 21.54 3.31
C LEU A 324 9.51 22.04 2.79
N LYS A 325 10.22 21.23 2.01
CA LYS A 325 11.53 21.58 1.42
C LYS A 325 11.44 22.28 0.07
N ASP A 326 10.29 22.27 -0.58
CA ASP A 326 10.10 23.02 -1.82
C ASP A 326 9.85 24.51 -1.52
N ALA A 327 10.74 25.37 -2.00
CA ALA A 327 10.65 26.81 -1.79
C ALA A 327 9.40 27.42 -2.45
N GLN A 328 8.90 26.81 -3.53
CA GLN A 328 7.82 27.34 -4.37
C GLN A 328 6.43 26.89 -3.90
N VAL A 329 6.33 25.95 -2.96
CA VAL A 329 5.05 25.56 -2.38
C VAL A 329 4.46 26.73 -1.58
N HIS A 330 3.15 26.97 -1.78
CA HIS A 330 2.43 28.07 -1.15
C HIS A 330 2.51 27.99 0.39
N PRO A 331 2.61 29.11 1.12
CA PRO A 331 2.73 29.10 2.59
C PRO A 331 1.62 28.31 3.29
N VAL A 332 0.41 28.35 2.76
CA VAL A 332 -0.76 27.63 3.26
C VAL A 332 -0.56 26.12 3.17
N ASP A 333 -0.21 25.64 1.98
CA ASP A 333 0.07 24.22 1.72
C ASP A 333 1.25 23.73 2.59
N LYS A 334 2.22 24.61 2.90
CA LYS A 334 3.31 24.30 3.86
C LYS A 334 2.82 24.12 5.28
N VAL A 335 1.88 24.94 5.75
CA VAL A 335 1.29 24.77 7.10
C VAL A 335 0.53 23.45 7.17
N ILE A 336 -0.25 23.11 6.13
CA ILE A 336 -0.95 21.82 6.02
C ILE A 336 0.06 20.67 6.05
N ALA A 337 1.09 20.73 5.20
CA ALA A 337 2.15 19.73 5.16
C ALA A 337 2.87 19.59 6.52
N GLN A 338 3.07 20.69 7.25
CA GLN A 338 3.71 20.67 8.56
C GLN A 338 2.87 19.93 9.61
N ILE A 339 1.58 20.24 9.71
CA ILE A 339 0.64 19.56 10.62
C ILE A 339 0.60 18.06 10.29
N ASN A 340 0.47 17.73 9.01
CA ASN A 340 0.38 16.34 8.55
C ASN A 340 1.70 15.57 8.74
N TYR A 341 2.85 16.21 8.54
CA TYR A 341 4.15 15.63 8.85
C TYR A 341 4.28 15.30 10.35
N TRP A 342 3.88 16.24 11.21
CA TRP A 342 3.87 16.01 12.66
C TRP A 342 2.91 14.89 13.06
N LEU A 343 1.74 14.81 12.45
CA LEU A 343 0.81 13.70 12.65
C LEU A 343 1.44 12.36 12.26
N CYS A 344 2.08 12.27 11.10
CA CYS A 344 2.73 11.02 10.65
C CYS A 344 3.79 10.55 11.66
N LYS A 345 4.66 11.47 12.10
CA LYS A 345 5.68 11.19 13.11
C LYS A 345 5.10 10.73 14.45
N LYS A 346 3.99 11.34 14.89
CA LYS A 346 3.25 10.89 16.09
C LYS A 346 2.75 9.45 15.92
N GLU A 347 2.08 9.15 14.80
CA GLU A 347 1.47 7.84 14.52
C GLU A 347 2.50 6.73 14.29
N GLN A 348 3.69 7.06 13.78
CA GLN A 348 4.81 6.14 13.63
C GLN A 348 5.59 5.91 14.96
N GLY A 349 5.16 6.52 16.07
CA GLY A 349 5.82 6.38 17.38
C GLY A 349 7.09 7.22 17.54
N ASP A 350 7.36 8.16 16.63
CA ASP A 350 8.51 9.06 16.63
C ASP A 350 8.13 10.49 17.11
N TYR A 351 7.21 10.60 18.07
CA TYR A 351 6.80 11.91 18.61
C TYR A 351 7.97 12.71 19.19
N LYS A 352 8.95 12.02 19.79
CA LYS A 352 10.12 12.65 20.42
C LYS A 352 10.96 13.49 19.45
N SER A 353 10.99 13.14 18.16
CA SER A 353 11.75 13.90 17.16
C SER A 353 11.14 15.27 16.87
N ILE A 354 9.84 15.44 17.13
CA ILE A 354 9.06 16.65 16.80
C ILE A 354 8.49 17.37 18.03
N GLU A 355 8.56 16.77 19.21
CA GLU A 355 7.97 17.30 20.46
C GLU A 355 8.32 18.77 20.69
N LYS A 356 9.60 19.13 20.61
CA LYS A 356 10.06 20.52 20.79
C LYS A 356 9.54 21.48 19.74
N GLU A 357 9.32 21.02 18.51
CA GLU A 357 8.76 21.84 17.43
C GLU A 357 7.28 22.08 17.67
N ILE A 358 6.54 21.02 18.01
CA ILE A 358 5.11 21.12 18.35
C ILE A 358 4.92 22.03 19.56
N GLU A 359 5.68 21.88 20.65
CA GLU A 359 5.52 22.69 21.86
C GLU A 359 5.77 24.19 21.62
N LYS A 360 6.72 24.52 20.73
CA LYS A 360 7.07 25.91 20.41
C LYS A 360 6.21 26.54 19.34
N ALA A 361 5.47 25.75 18.57
CA ALA A 361 4.63 26.25 17.50
C ALA A 361 3.57 27.22 18.05
N ASP A 362 3.48 28.41 17.48
CA ASP A 362 2.43 29.38 17.78
C ASP A 362 1.65 29.65 16.50
N PHE A 363 0.39 29.22 16.49
CA PHE A 363 -0.54 29.37 15.38
C PHE A 363 -1.64 30.39 15.68
N SER A 364 -1.48 31.22 16.72
CA SER A 364 -2.48 32.22 17.12
C SER A 364 -2.78 33.27 16.04
N ASP A 365 -1.87 33.47 15.09
CA ASP A 365 -2.02 34.36 13.92
C ASP A 365 -2.59 33.67 12.68
N LYS A 366 -2.80 32.35 12.73
CA LYS A 366 -3.28 31.54 11.60
C LYS A 366 -4.80 31.38 11.64
N LYS A 367 -5.39 30.98 10.51
CA LYS A 367 -6.80 30.58 10.46
C LYS A 367 -7.13 29.47 11.46
N GLU A 368 -8.37 29.48 11.90
CA GLU A 368 -8.89 28.65 12.97
C GLU A 368 -8.73 27.15 12.69
N ILE A 369 -8.81 26.73 11.43
CA ILE A 369 -8.55 25.35 11.00
C ILE A 369 -7.12 24.88 11.30
N PHE A 370 -6.12 25.75 11.18
CA PHE A 370 -4.72 25.41 11.50
C PHE A 370 -4.51 25.36 13.01
N GLN A 371 -5.15 26.27 13.74
CA GLN A 371 -5.17 26.24 15.21
C GLN A 371 -5.80 24.94 15.73
N LEU A 372 -6.95 24.55 15.19
CA LEU A 372 -7.59 23.25 15.46
C LEU A 372 -6.62 22.10 15.19
N GLY A 373 -5.86 22.20 14.08
CA GLY A 373 -4.83 21.24 13.73
C GLY A 373 -3.76 21.06 14.82
N LEU A 374 -3.21 22.19 15.31
CA LEU A 374 -2.21 22.19 16.37
C LEU A 374 -2.77 21.70 17.71
N PHE A 375 -3.99 22.09 18.07
CA PHE A 375 -4.65 21.63 19.29
C PHE A 375 -4.91 20.12 19.26
N GLY A 376 -5.29 19.57 18.10
CA GLY A 376 -5.40 18.13 17.87
C GLY A 376 -4.10 17.38 18.13
N LEU A 377 -2.96 17.87 17.61
CA LEU A 377 -1.65 17.26 17.84
C LEU A 377 -1.25 17.22 19.32
N ARG A 378 -1.57 18.30 20.05
CA ARG A 378 -1.24 18.47 21.47
C ARG A 378 -2.23 17.83 22.43
N GLY A 379 -3.36 17.32 21.94
CA GLY A 379 -4.43 16.79 22.80
C GLY A 379 -5.10 17.86 23.66
N GLU A 380 -5.16 19.11 23.18
CA GLU A 380 -5.75 20.24 23.92
C GLU A 380 -7.28 20.27 23.76
N THR A 381 -7.98 19.28 24.33
CA THR A 381 -9.43 19.06 24.15
C THR A 381 -10.30 20.29 24.43
N GLU A 382 -10.01 21.06 25.48
CA GLU A 382 -10.78 22.27 25.83
C GLU A 382 -10.73 23.30 24.68
N LYS A 383 -9.54 23.55 24.12
CA LYS A 383 -9.38 24.52 23.02
C LYS A 383 -9.97 24.02 21.71
N ILE A 384 -9.95 22.70 21.47
CA ILE A 384 -10.64 22.09 20.34
C ILE A 384 -12.14 22.42 20.43
N ILE A 385 -12.78 22.22 21.58
CA ILE A 385 -14.20 22.50 21.78
C ILE A 385 -14.52 23.99 21.57
N GLU A 386 -13.67 24.89 22.06
CA GLU A 386 -13.86 26.34 21.90
C GLU A 386 -13.83 26.78 20.43
N ILE A 387 -12.93 26.22 19.62
CA ILE A 387 -12.73 26.67 18.23
C ILE A 387 -13.65 25.98 17.22
N LEU A 388 -14.13 24.76 17.53
CA LEU A 388 -14.94 23.95 16.63
C LEU A 388 -16.18 24.67 16.04
N PRO A 389 -16.99 25.41 16.83
CA PRO A 389 -18.12 26.15 16.28
C PRO A 389 -17.69 27.13 15.18
N SER A 390 -16.61 27.88 15.37
CA SER A 390 -16.14 28.86 14.40
C SER A 390 -15.67 28.19 13.10
N VAL A 391 -14.88 27.12 13.20
CA VAL A 391 -14.38 26.36 12.03
C VAL A 391 -15.53 25.75 11.22
N LEU A 392 -16.59 25.26 11.88
CA LEU A 392 -17.76 24.70 11.22
C LEU A 392 -18.69 25.77 10.62
N GLU A 393 -18.92 26.89 11.32
CA GLU A 393 -19.75 27.99 10.81
C GLU A 393 -19.12 28.66 9.58
N THR A 394 -17.80 28.81 9.59
CA THR A 394 -17.03 29.36 8.47
C THR A 394 -16.72 28.32 7.38
N LYS A 395 -17.20 27.07 7.55
CA LYS A 395 -17.05 25.96 6.61
C LYS A 395 -15.59 25.61 6.27
N GLN A 396 -14.63 25.97 7.12
CA GLN A 396 -13.22 25.59 6.94
C GLN A 396 -13.03 24.06 7.07
N THR A 397 -13.98 23.37 7.71
CA THR A 397 -14.15 21.91 7.72
C THR A 397 -15.63 21.55 7.78
N ASN A 398 -15.97 20.27 7.71
CA ASN A 398 -17.33 19.76 7.93
C ASN A 398 -17.35 18.59 8.93
N ILE A 399 -18.54 18.06 9.20
CA ILE A 399 -18.74 16.95 10.13
C ILE A 399 -18.08 15.66 9.65
N GLU A 400 -18.11 15.37 8.36
CA GLU A 400 -17.47 14.20 7.76
C GLU A 400 -15.97 14.20 8.06
N ARG A 401 -15.27 15.29 7.72
CA ARG A 401 -13.85 15.51 8.03
C ARG A 401 -13.56 15.44 9.52
N LEU A 402 -14.45 15.97 10.37
CA LEU A 402 -14.32 15.87 11.82
C LEU A 402 -14.36 14.41 12.30
N GLN A 403 -15.17 13.57 11.64
CA GLN A 403 -15.37 12.17 11.98
C GLN A 403 -14.29 11.24 11.43
N GLU A 404 -13.73 11.53 10.26
CA GLU A 404 -12.75 10.65 9.60
C GLU A 404 -11.30 11.06 9.87
N PHE A 405 -11.00 12.37 9.95
CA PHE A 405 -9.61 12.82 9.89
C PHE A 405 -8.80 12.28 11.07
N PRO A 406 -7.66 11.59 10.86
CA PRO A 406 -6.98 10.86 11.93
C PRO A 406 -6.45 11.76 13.06
N LEU A 407 -6.14 13.02 12.75
CA LEU A 407 -5.66 14.01 13.70
C LEU A 407 -6.55 14.16 14.93
N LEU A 408 -7.87 14.00 14.74
CA LEU A 408 -8.87 14.18 15.79
C LEU A 408 -9.33 12.85 16.39
N ARG A 409 -8.67 11.74 16.08
CA ARG A 409 -9.03 10.40 16.58
C ARG A 409 -9.08 10.36 18.11
N GLU A 410 -8.04 10.86 18.77
CA GLU A 410 -7.98 10.91 20.24
C GLU A 410 -9.09 11.81 20.82
N PHE A 411 -9.36 12.95 20.19
CA PHE A 411 -10.46 13.83 20.60
C PHE A 411 -11.84 13.15 20.48
N ARG A 412 -12.05 12.34 19.44
CA ARG A 412 -13.31 11.60 19.25
C ARG A 412 -13.60 10.58 20.34
N GLU A 413 -12.59 10.18 21.13
CA GLU A 413 -12.74 9.24 22.24
C GLU A 413 -13.14 9.92 23.56
N THR A 414 -13.18 11.27 23.61
CA THR A 414 -13.45 12.00 24.85
C THR A 414 -14.94 12.21 25.14
N LYS A 415 -15.25 12.56 26.39
CA LYS A 415 -16.62 12.87 26.81
C LYS A 415 -17.12 14.17 26.20
N GLU A 416 -16.22 15.15 26.10
CA GLU A 416 -16.45 16.47 25.53
C GLU A 416 -16.90 16.37 24.07
N TYR A 417 -16.28 15.49 23.27
CA TYR A 417 -16.74 15.23 21.91
C TYR A 417 -18.15 14.59 21.88
N SER A 418 -18.43 13.65 22.79
CA SER A 418 -19.75 13.02 22.89
C SER A 418 -20.84 14.01 23.27
N GLU A 419 -20.54 14.99 24.11
CA GLU A 419 -21.44 16.09 24.48
C GLU A 419 -21.61 17.07 23.31
N PHE A 420 -20.51 17.51 22.72
CA PHE A 420 -20.52 18.36 21.52
C PHE A 420 -21.38 17.76 20.41
N LYS A 421 -21.23 16.47 20.12
CA LYS A 421 -22.04 15.76 19.11
C LYS A 421 -23.54 15.77 19.41
N LYS A 422 -23.95 15.70 20.68
CA LYS A 422 -25.38 15.71 21.08
C LYS A 422 -26.00 17.11 20.97
N GLU A 423 -25.23 18.13 21.34
CA GLU A 423 -25.71 19.51 21.47
C GLU A 423 -25.60 20.29 20.17
N SER A 424 -24.57 20.00 19.37
CA SER A 424 -24.25 20.71 18.14
C SER A 424 -25.35 20.61 17.08
N LYS A 425 -25.70 21.76 16.51
CA LYS A 425 -26.63 21.87 15.36
C LYS A 425 -26.07 21.23 14.09
N PHE A 426 -24.73 21.21 13.93
CA PHE A 426 -24.07 20.74 12.71
C PHE A 426 -24.24 19.24 12.46
N PHE A 427 -24.48 18.44 13.51
CA PHE A 427 -24.76 17.00 13.38
C PHE A 427 -26.24 16.69 13.05
N LYS A 428 -27.09 17.72 12.99
CA LYS A 428 -28.53 17.61 12.70
C LYS A 428 -28.89 18.16 11.31
N GLU A 429 -27.94 18.77 10.63
CA GLU A 429 -28.06 19.33 9.28
C GLU A 429 -27.41 18.37 8.27
N ASP A 430 -27.96 18.26 7.05
CA ASP A 430 -27.35 17.46 5.98
C ASP A 430 -25.96 18.01 5.62
N ASN A 431 -25.03 17.12 5.28
CA ASN A 431 -23.61 17.43 5.03
C ASN A 431 -23.41 18.66 4.14
N MET A 432 -22.78 19.70 4.70
CA MET A 432 -22.42 20.91 3.96
C MET A 432 -21.08 20.74 3.23
N GLU A 433 -20.99 21.31 2.03
CA GLU A 433 -19.72 21.42 1.28
C GLU A 433 -18.66 22.17 2.10
N VAL A 434 -17.44 21.62 2.12
CA VAL A 434 -16.27 22.23 2.76
C VAL A 434 -15.73 23.34 1.88
N ILE A 435 -15.45 24.50 2.45
CA ILE A 435 -14.62 25.52 1.82
C ILE A 435 -13.21 25.28 2.33
N THR A 436 -12.35 24.66 1.51
CA THR A 436 -10.97 24.39 1.95
C THR A 436 -10.26 25.70 2.29
N PRO A 437 -9.35 25.72 3.27
CA PRO A 437 -8.56 26.90 3.60
C PRO A 437 -7.84 27.48 2.36
N GLU A 438 -7.51 26.60 1.42
CA GLU A 438 -6.95 26.91 0.09
C GLU A 438 -7.83 27.88 -0.72
N ILE A 439 -9.17 27.73 -0.71
CA ILE A 439 -10.09 28.60 -1.45
C ILE A 439 -10.18 29.99 -0.79
N VAL A 440 -10.02 30.09 0.53
CA VAL A 440 -10.22 31.34 1.28
C VAL A 440 -8.91 32.08 1.57
N GLU A 441 -7.74 31.46 1.41
CA GLU A 441 -6.42 32.09 1.58
C GLU A 441 -5.65 32.34 0.28
N LYS A 442 -6.03 31.69 -0.83
CA LYS A 442 -5.43 31.94 -2.15
C LYS A 442 -6.17 33.04 -2.95
N GLU A 443 -7.32 33.50 -2.45
CA GLU A 443 -7.94 34.79 -2.81
C GLU A 443 -7.47 35.89 -1.84
#